data_AF-A0A364LLY0-F1
#
_entry.id   AF-A0A364LLY0-F1
#
_cell.length_a   1.000
_cell.length_b   1.000
_cell.length_c   1.000
_cell.angle_alpha   90.00
_cell.angle_beta   90.00
_cell.angle_gamma   90.00
#
_symmetry.space_group_name_H-M   'P 1'
#
loop_
_entity.id
_entity.type
_entity.pdbx_description
1 polymer ?
#
loop_
_entity_poly.entity_id
_entity_poly.type
_entity_poly.pdbx_seq_one_letter_code
_entity_poly.pdbx_strand_id
1 'polypeptide(L)' 'MFTKTVLTLLISLVSFTANAYFCLSGYHYSENYSFQASCDYYRLQDLMRGKTYNTSCYKGLIFYYYCQLDEKPVSTK' A
#
# COMPACT_ATOMS: atom_id res chain seq x y z
N MET A 1 16.65 -4.17 39.30
CA MET A 1 15.78 -3.09 38.77
C MET A 1 16.05 -2.83 37.28
N PHE A 2 16.11 -3.87 36.43
CA PHE A 2 16.53 -3.71 35.02
C PHE A 2 15.45 -4.08 33.97
N THR A 3 14.27 -4.55 34.41
CA THR A 3 13.24 -5.08 33.50
C THR A 3 12.26 -4.02 32.99
N LYS A 4 12.16 -2.85 33.62
CA LYS A 4 11.22 -1.79 33.20
C LYS A 4 11.70 -1.01 31.97
N THR A 5 13.02 -0.85 31.81
CA THR A 5 13.61 0.01 30.77
C THR A 5 13.54 -0.60 29.36
N VAL A 6 13.55 -1.93 29.27
CA VAL A 6 13.47 -2.65 27.97
C VAL A 6 12.06 -2.57 27.38
N LEU A 7 11.02 -2.61 28.22
CA LEU A 7 9.63 -2.54 27.77
C LEU A 7 9.28 -1.14 27.22
N THR A 8 9.90 -0.09 27.75
CA THR A 8 9.70 1.29 27.26
C THR A 8 10.37 1.53 25.90
N LEU A 9 11.50 0.87 25.62
CA LEU A 9 12.16 0.95 24.31
C LEU A 9 11.35 0.26 23.20
N LEU A 10 10.69 -0.86 23.51
CA LEU A 10 9.87 -1.60 22.54
C LEU A 10 8.64 -0.82 22.06
N ILE A 11 8.08 0.06 22.89
CA ILE A 11 6.90 0.87 22.53
C ILE A 11 7.30 2.08 21.64
N SER A 12 8.56 2.53 21.71
CA SER A 12 9.08 3.62 20.86
C SER A 12 9.37 3.22 19.40
N LEU A 13 9.32 1.91 19.08
CA LEU A 13 9.45 1.41 17.70
C LEU A 13 8.12 1.46 16.91
N VAL A 14 7.02 1.87 17.55
CA VAL A 14 5.72 2.07 16.89
C VAL A 14 5.61 3.51 16.40
N SER A 15 6.57 3.93 15.59
CA SER A 15 6.46 5.14 14.77
C SER A 15 6.73 4.79 13.31
N PHE A 16 6.16 3.67 12.87
CA PHE A 16 5.80 3.56 11.46
C PHE A 16 4.54 4.39 11.29
N THR A 17 4.74 5.68 11.04
CA THR A 17 3.80 6.49 10.27
C THR A 17 3.74 5.90 8.86
N ALA A 18 3.24 4.67 8.73
CA ALA A 18 2.59 4.25 7.52
C ALA A 18 1.39 5.19 7.45
N ASN A 19 1.48 6.18 6.57
CA ASN A 19 0.28 6.80 6.04
C ASN A 19 -0.54 5.65 5.46
N ALA A 20 -1.39 5.04 6.29
CA ALA A 20 -2.32 4.03 5.86
C ALA A 20 -3.34 4.78 5.03
N TYR A 21 -2.99 5.01 3.77
CA TYR A 21 -3.91 5.50 2.76
C TYR A 21 -4.90 4.36 2.54
N PHE A 22 -5.94 4.33 3.37
CA PHE A 22 -7.05 3.41 3.21
C PHE A 22 -7.61 3.63 1.80
N CYS A 23 -7.73 2.55 1.05
CA CYS A 23 -8.37 2.62 -0.25
C CYS A 23 -9.82 3.08 -0.10
N LEU A 24 -10.24 4.01 -0.96
CA LEU A 24 -11.64 4.45 -1.02
C LEU A 24 -12.55 3.25 -1.34
N SER A 25 -13.84 3.35 -0.96
CA SER A 25 -14.82 2.30 -1.26
C SER A 25 -14.84 1.99 -2.76
N GLY A 26 -14.75 0.69 -3.11
CA GLY A 26 -14.63 0.21 -4.49
C GLY A 26 -13.20 0.06 -5.01
N TYR A 27 -12.18 0.46 -4.22
CA TYR A 27 -10.78 0.24 -4.52
C TYR A 27 -10.15 -0.70 -3.48
N HIS A 28 -9.20 -1.53 -3.92
CA HIS A 28 -8.39 -2.40 -3.09
C HIS A 28 -6.91 -2.05 -3.22
N TYR A 29 -6.08 -2.57 -2.31
CA TYR A 29 -4.63 -2.46 -2.47
C TYR A 29 -4.18 -3.31 -3.64
N SER A 30 -3.40 -2.72 -4.55
CA SER A 30 -2.70 -3.41 -5.63
C SER A 30 -1.87 -4.57 -5.08
N GLU A 31 -1.42 -5.44 -5.96
CA GLU A 31 -0.43 -6.46 -5.61
C GLU A 31 0.83 -5.88 -4.93
N ASN A 32 1.52 -6.72 -4.17
CA ASN A 32 2.70 -6.34 -3.40
C ASN A 32 3.92 -6.24 -4.32
N TYR A 33 4.54 -5.06 -4.40
CA TYR A 33 5.75 -4.85 -5.19
C TYR A 33 6.99 -4.73 -4.31
N SER A 34 8.04 -5.50 -4.58
CA SER A 34 9.30 -5.40 -3.81
C SER A 34 10.06 -4.09 -4.07
N PHE A 35 9.83 -3.44 -5.22
CA PHE A 35 10.54 -2.24 -5.64
C PHE A 35 9.58 -1.12 -6.04
N GLN A 36 9.93 0.12 -5.68
CA GLN A 36 9.14 1.31 -6.01
C GLN A 36 8.97 1.48 -7.52
N ALA A 37 10.04 1.24 -8.30
CA ALA A 37 10.00 1.37 -9.76
C ALA A 37 8.99 0.40 -10.40
N SER A 38 8.89 -0.84 -9.89
CA SER A 38 7.89 -1.80 -10.34
C SER A 38 6.49 -1.29 -10.02
N CYS A 39 6.25 -0.87 -8.78
CA CYS A 39 4.97 -0.30 -8.39
C CYS A 39 4.57 0.88 -9.29
N ASP A 40 5.49 1.81 -9.55
CA ASP A 40 5.22 2.97 -10.39
C ASP A 40 4.89 2.59 -11.84
N TYR A 41 5.55 1.57 -12.39
CA TYR A 41 5.26 1.07 -13.73
C TYR A 41 3.81 0.55 -13.85
N TYR A 42 3.39 -0.32 -12.93
CA TYR A 42 2.03 -0.87 -12.94
C TYR A 42 0.98 0.18 -12.59
N ARG A 43 1.25 1.05 -11.62
CA ARG A 43 0.41 2.18 -11.27
C ARG A 43 0.19 3.10 -12.46
N LEU A 44 1.23 3.46 -13.21
CA LEU A 44 1.12 4.30 -14.41
C LEU A 44 0.29 3.61 -15.48
N GLN A 45 0.49 2.31 -15.71
CA GLN A 45 -0.34 1.53 -16.63
C GLN A 45 -1.82 1.58 -16.23
N ASP A 46 -2.13 1.39 -14.96
CA ASP A 46 -3.50 1.44 -14.45
C ASP A 46 -4.09 2.84 -14.44
N LEU A 47 -3.27 3.86 -14.18
CA LEU A 47 -3.69 5.26 -14.24
C LEU A 47 -4.14 5.61 -15.66
N MET A 48 -3.37 5.19 -16.66
CA MET A 48 -3.73 5.36 -18.08
C MET A 48 -4.98 4.56 -18.47
N ARG A 49 -5.32 3.51 -17.72
CA ARG A 49 -6.54 2.69 -17.90
C ARG A 49 -7.72 3.17 -17.05
N GLY A 50 -7.56 4.21 -16.23
CA GLY A 50 -8.59 4.68 -15.30
C GLY A 50 -8.91 3.69 -14.17
N LYS A 51 -7.98 2.77 -13.86
CA LYS A 51 -8.13 1.72 -12.84
C LYS A 51 -7.52 2.10 -11.49
N THR A 52 -7.02 3.31 -11.31
CA THR A 52 -6.51 3.78 -10.03
C THR A 52 -6.75 5.28 -9.89
N TYR A 53 -6.97 5.73 -8.66
CA TYR A 53 -6.99 7.16 -8.34
C TYR A 53 -5.63 7.65 -7.83
N ASN A 54 -4.66 6.75 -7.64
CA ASN A 54 -3.38 7.10 -7.04
C ASN A 54 -2.39 7.67 -8.05
N THR A 55 -1.88 8.84 -7.72
CA THR A 55 -0.76 9.47 -8.43
C THR A 55 0.60 9.04 -7.90
N SER A 56 0.65 8.18 -6.87
CA SER A 56 1.90 7.69 -6.26
C SER A 56 1.76 6.29 -5.68
N CYS A 57 2.89 5.60 -5.60
CA CYS A 57 3.05 4.37 -4.84
C CYS A 57 3.39 4.68 -3.37
N TYR A 58 2.88 3.87 -2.46
CA TYR A 58 3.13 3.98 -1.04
C TYR A 58 4.05 2.87 -0.57
N LYS A 59 4.94 3.20 0.37
CA LYS A 59 5.84 2.23 0.99
C LYS A 59 5.15 1.60 2.21
N GLY A 60 4.83 0.32 2.10
CA GLY A 60 4.49 -0.54 3.23
C GLY A 60 5.73 -1.01 3.99
N LEU A 61 5.52 -1.95 4.93
CA LEU A 61 6.58 -2.42 5.83
C LEU A 61 7.73 -3.12 5.07
N ILE A 62 7.39 -3.86 4.00
CA ILE A 62 8.35 -4.63 3.17
C ILE A 62 8.10 -4.40 1.66
N PHE A 63 6.88 -4.03 1.28
CA PHE A 63 6.44 -3.90 -0.11
C PHE A 63 5.89 -2.50 -0.41
N TYR A 64 5.86 -2.14 -1.69
CA TYR A 64 5.17 -0.97 -2.23
C TYR A 64 3.81 -1.39 -2.81
N TYR A 65 2.82 -0.50 -2.72
CA TYR A 65 1.47 -0.71 -3.26
C TYR A 65 0.79 0.62 -3.60
N TYR A 66 -0.32 0.58 -4.35
CA TYR A 66 -1.25 1.69 -4.61
C TYR A 66 -2.70 1.17 -4.55
N CYS A 67 -3.70 2.05 -4.60
CA CYS A 67 -5.11 1.63 -4.60
C CYS A 67 -5.62 1.47 -6.03
N GLN A 68 -6.13 0.29 -6.38
CA GLN A 68 -6.63 -0.08 -7.70
C GLN A 68 -8.14 -0.37 -7.63
N LEU A 69 -8.89 0.00 -8.66
CA LEU A 69 -10.32 -0.23 -8.81
C LEU A 69 -10.54 -1.72 -9.10
N ASP A 70 -11.51 -2.33 -8.42
CA ASP A 70 -11.91 -3.70 -8.72
C ASP A 70 -12.35 -3.79 -10.19
N GLU A 71 -11.69 -4.64 -10.97
CA GLU A 71 -12.26 -5.07 -12.24
C GLU A 71 -13.53 -5.85 -11.92
N LYS A 72 -14.70 -5.30 -12.27
CA LYS A 72 -15.92 -6.12 -12.30
C LYS A 72 -15.59 -7.35 -13.15
N PRO A 73 -15.90 -8.57 -12.68
CA PRO A 73 -15.64 -9.76 -13.47
C PRO A 73 -16.26 -9.53 -14.84
N VAL A 74 -15.45 -9.61 -15.89
CA VAL A 74 -15.95 -9.60 -17.26
C VAL A 74 -16.93 -10.75 -17.33
N SER A 75 -18.23 -10.43 -17.39
CA SER A 75 -19.26 -11.41 -17.67
C SER A 75 -19.01 -11.88 -19.10
N THR A 76 -18.24 -12.97 -19.23
CA THR A 76 -18.25 -13.82 -20.42
C THR A 76 -19.66 -14.40 -20.51
N LYS A 77 -20.52 -13.69 -21.24
CA LYS A 77 -21.77 -14.24 -21.77
C LYS A 77 -21.48 -15.33 -22.79
#